data_AF-A0A967WRT9-F1
#
_entry.id   AF-A0A967WRT9-F1
#
_cell.length_a   1.000
_cell.length_b   1.000
_cell.length_c   1.000
_cell.angle_alpha   90.00
_cell.angle_beta   90.00
_cell.angle_gamma   90.00
#
_symmetry.space_group_name_H-M   'P 1'
#
loop_
_entity.id
_entity.type
_entity.pdbx_description
1 polymer ?
#
loop_
_entity_poly.entity_id
_entity_poly.type
_entity_poly.pdbx_seq_one_letter_code
_entity_poly.pdbx_strand_id
1 'polypeptide(L)'
;SELVSTILSQNTNDVNRDVAFDRLRSRLPTWEQVRDADVEVVIEAIRPAGLANQKGPRIQEALRLITLERGELDLDFLAAWPVEEAKDWLCAIKG
;
A
#
# COMPACT_ATOMS: atom_id res chain seq x y z
N SER A 1 1.45 -6.77 5.08
CA SER A 1 2.34 -6.17 4.07
C SER A 1 2.89 -4.86 4.58
N GLU A 2 4.19 -4.81 4.84
CA GLU A 2 4.92 -3.62 5.28
C GLU A 2 4.83 -2.45 4.29
N LEU A 3 4.77 -2.72 2.98
CA LEU A 3 4.62 -1.68 1.93
C LEU A 3 3.42 -0.76 2.17
N VAL A 4 2.22 -1.33 2.21
CA VAL A 4 0.98 -0.55 2.33
C VAL A 4 0.93 0.14 3.70
N SER A 5 1.39 -0.54 4.76
CA SER A 5 1.54 0.05 6.10
C SER A 5 2.47 1.28 6.08
N THR A 6 3.59 1.20 5.37
CA THR A 6 4.58 2.29 5.23
C THR A 6 4.02 3.47 4.45
N ILE A 7 3.27 3.25 3.37
CA ILE A 7 2.63 4.36 2.64
C ILE A 7 1.54 5.00 3.51
N LEU A 8 0.76 4.19 4.22
CA LEU A 8 -0.29 4.69 5.10
C LEU A 8 0.25 5.49 6.28
N SER A 9 1.41 5.13 6.84
CA SER A 9 2.02 5.82 7.99
C SER A 9 2.56 7.22 7.69
N GLN A 10 2.77 7.56 6.42
CA GLN A 10 3.29 8.89 6.03
C GLN A 10 2.32 10.00 6.47
N ASN A 11 2.78 10.96 7.25
CA ASN A 11 1.98 12.11 7.71
C ASN A 11 0.67 11.72 8.45
N THR A 12 0.71 10.63 9.23
CA THR A 12 -0.39 10.24 10.14
C THR A 12 0.15 9.54 11.38
N ASN A 13 -0.74 9.10 12.27
CA ASN A 13 -0.38 8.31 13.46
C ASN A 13 -0.73 6.82 13.28
N ASP A 14 -0.19 5.98 14.18
CA ASP A 14 -0.36 4.52 14.13
C ASP A 14 -1.83 4.09 14.17
N VAL A 15 -2.66 4.72 15.03
CA VAL A 15 -4.08 4.41 15.14
C VAL A 15 -4.81 4.62 13.81
N ASN A 16 -4.58 5.76 13.16
CA ASN A 16 -5.20 6.08 11.88
C ASN A 16 -4.68 5.21 10.73
N ARG A 17 -3.40 4.85 10.77
CA ARG A 17 -2.78 3.90 9.83
C ARG A 17 -3.46 2.54 9.95
N ASP A 18 -3.58 2.00 11.15
CA ASP A 18 -4.11 0.66 11.40
C ASP A 18 -5.59 0.58 11.01
N VAL A 19 -6.38 1.59 11.39
CA VAL A 19 -7.78 1.71 10.96
C VAL A 19 -7.91 1.76 9.44
N ALA A 20 -7.05 2.51 8.74
CA ALA A 20 -7.07 2.57 7.27
C ALA A 20 -6.66 1.22 6.64
N PHE A 21 -5.65 0.56 7.21
CA PHE A 21 -5.18 -0.75 6.74
C PHE A 21 -6.26 -1.82 6.89
N ASP A 22 -6.90 -1.90 8.05
CA ASP A 22 -7.97 -2.86 8.33
C ASP A 22 -9.18 -2.62 7.43
N ARG A 23 -9.58 -1.36 7.23
CA ARG A 23 -10.67 -1.01 6.31
C ARG A 23 -10.35 -1.40 4.87
N LEU A 24 -9.13 -1.15 4.42
CA LEU A 24 -8.68 -1.52 3.07
C LEU A 24 -8.72 -3.04 2.89
N ARG A 25 -8.15 -3.81 3.82
CA ARG A 25 -8.10 -5.29 3.75
C ARG A 25 -9.46 -5.94 3.94
N SER A 26 -10.34 -5.36 4.75
CA SER A 26 -11.71 -5.82 4.91
C SER A 26 -12.52 -5.64 3.62
N ARG A 27 -12.33 -4.50 2.93
CA ARG A 27 -13.06 -4.20 1.69
C ARG A 27 -12.47 -4.88 0.46
N LEU A 28 -11.15 -5.01 0.40
CA LEU A 28 -10.38 -5.61 -0.70
C LEU A 28 -9.47 -6.71 -0.13
N PRO A 29 -9.97 -7.95 0.03
CA PRO A 29 -9.26 -9.03 0.69
C PRO A 29 -8.01 -9.57 -0.01
N THR A 30 -7.67 -9.12 -1.23
CA THR A 30 -6.38 -9.46 -1.87
C THR A 30 -5.67 -8.23 -2.41
N TRP A 31 -4.36 -8.31 -2.60
CA TRP A 31 -3.59 -7.18 -3.13
C TRP A 31 -3.89 -6.92 -4.61
N GLU A 32 -4.25 -7.95 -5.37
CA GLU A 32 -4.76 -7.82 -6.74
C GLU A 32 -6.05 -7.00 -6.75
N GLN A 33 -6.97 -7.25 -5.81
CA GLN A 33 -8.17 -6.45 -5.68
C GLN A 33 -7.85 -4.99 -5.32
N VAL A 34 -6.84 -4.73 -4.49
CA VAL A 34 -6.39 -3.36 -4.23
C VAL A 34 -5.80 -2.71 -5.48
N ARG A 35 -4.96 -3.43 -6.23
CA ARG A 35 -4.31 -2.99 -7.48
C ARG A 35 -5.32 -2.63 -8.58
N ASP A 36 -6.35 -3.46 -8.71
CA ASP A 36 -7.28 -3.45 -9.86
C ASP A 36 -8.61 -2.74 -9.55
N ALA A 37 -8.91 -2.44 -8.29
CA ALA A 37 -10.12 -1.68 -7.93
C ALA A 37 -10.11 -0.26 -8.49
N ASP A 38 -11.31 0.33 -8.59
CA ASP A 38 -11.45 1.77 -8.82
C ASP A 38 -10.67 2.55 -7.76
N VAL A 39 -9.88 3.53 -8.19
CA VAL A 39 -9.01 4.31 -7.29
C VAL A 39 -9.80 4.99 -6.16
N GLU A 40 -11.02 5.44 -6.45
CA GLU A 40 -11.93 6.04 -5.47
C GLU A 40 -12.30 5.06 -4.35
N VAL A 41 -12.44 3.77 -4.65
CA VAL A 41 -12.72 2.73 -3.64
C VAL A 41 -11.54 2.60 -2.66
N VAL A 42 -10.31 2.66 -3.18
CA VAL A 42 -9.09 2.62 -2.38
C VAL A 42 -8.96 3.89 -1.54
N ILE A 43 -9.16 5.07 -2.14
CA ILE A 43 -9.13 6.37 -1.47
C ILE A 43 -10.12 6.40 -0.30
N GLU A 44 -11.36 5.94 -0.51
CA GLU A 44 -12.37 5.91 0.55
C GLU A 44 -11.99 4.98 1.71
N ALA A 45 -11.42 3.82 1.40
CA ALA A 45 -11.00 2.87 2.42
C ALA A 45 -9.90 3.45 3.32
N ILE A 46 -8.94 4.15 2.72
CA ILE A 46 -7.76 4.66 3.43
C ILE A 46 -7.91 6.10 3.96
N ARG A 47 -9.08 6.73 3.76
CA ARG A 47 -9.38 8.10 4.21
C ARG A 47 -8.91 8.44 5.64
N PRO A 48 -9.04 7.55 6.65
CA PRO A 48 -8.56 7.82 8.01
C PRO A 48 -7.06 8.11 8.11
N ALA A 49 -6.24 7.58 7.20
CA ALA A 49 -4.79 7.79 7.21
C ALA A 49 -4.38 9.19 6.68
N GLY A 50 -5.32 10.04 6.25
CA GLY A 50 -5.00 11.35 5.68
C GLY A 50 -4.30 11.26 4.32
N LEU A 51 -4.34 12.35 3.55
CA LEU A 51 -3.75 12.43 2.19
C LEU A 51 -4.20 11.28 1.25
N ALA A 52 -5.42 10.77 1.43
CA ALA A 52 -5.89 9.56 0.73
C ALA A 52 -5.85 9.69 -0.80
N ASN A 53 -6.18 10.87 -1.35
CA ASN A 53 -6.10 11.15 -2.78
C ASN A 53 -4.68 11.00 -3.36
N GLN A 54 -3.64 11.13 -2.52
CA GLN A 54 -2.24 10.95 -2.93
C GLN A 54 -1.79 9.51 -2.66
N LYS A 55 -2.17 8.95 -1.50
CA LYS A 55 -1.79 7.61 -1.08
C LYS A 55 -2.45 6.50 -1.90
N GLY A 56 -3.72 6.65 -2.26
CA GLY A 56 -4.50 5.64 -2.98
C GLY A 56 -3.88 5.28 -4.33
N PRO A 57 -3.68 6.26 -5.24
CA PRO A 57 -2.98 6.01 -6.50
C PRO A 57 -1.57 5.44 -6.31
N ARG A 58 -0.82 5.95 -5.31
CA ARG A 58 0.56 5.50 -5.03
C ARG A 58 0.62 4.04 -4.56
N ILE A 59 -0.33 3.61 -3.74
CA ILE A 59 -0.46 2.20 -3.33
C ILE A 59 -0.70 1.33 -4.56
N GLN A 60 -1.67 1.69 -5.40
CA GLN A 60 -1.98 0.89 -6.60
C GLN A 60 -0.80 0.83 -7.57
N GLU A 61 -0.09 1.95 -7.76
CA GLU A 61 1.08 2.00 -8.63
C GLU A 61 2.20 1.08 -8.15
N ALA A 62 2.52 1.12 -6.85
CA ALA A 62 3.50 0.22 -6.27
C ALA A 62 3.11 -1.26 -6.48
N LEU A 63 1.84 -1.60 -6.29
CA LEU A 63 1.35 -2.98 -6.51
C LEU A 63 1.44 -3.40 -7.99
N ARG A 64 1.16 -2.49 -8.94
CA ARG A 64 1.32 -2.77 -10.38
C ARG A 64 2.78 -3.01 -10.75
N LEU A 65 3.69 -2.19 -10.24
CA LEU A 65 5.12 -2.32 -10.50
C LEU A 65 5.67 -3.64 -9.94
N ILE A 66 5.29 -4.01 -8.72
CA ILE A 66 5.64 -5.32 -8.14
C ILE A 66 5.12 -6.46 -9.00
N THR A 67 3.86 -6.39 -9.43
CA THR A 67 3.27 -7.40 -10.32
C THR A 67 4.07 -7.54 -11.61
N LEU A 68 4.46 -6.40 -12.22
CA LEU A 68 5.19 -6.39 -13.48
C LEU A 68 6.58 -7.01 -13.36
N GLU A 69 7.30 -6.72 -12.27
CA GLU A 69 8.66 -7.22 -12.07
C GLU A 69 8.72 -8.69 -11.63
N ARG A 70 7.72 -9.14 -10.85
CA ARG A 70 7.77 -10.45 -10.16
C ARG A 70 6.79 -11.48 -10.74
N GLY A 71 5.78 -11.05 -11.48
CA GLY A 71 4.71 -11.92 -12.00
C GLY A 71 3.63 -12.30 -10.98
N GLU A 72 3.87 -12.11 -9.69
CA GLU A 72 2.90 -12.34 -8.61
C GLU A 72 2.99 -11.27 -7.51
N LEU A 73 1.86 -11.01 -6.85
CA LEU A 73 1.75 -10.07 -5.74
C LEU A 73 1.95 -10.79 -4.40
N ASP A 74 3.15 -11.32 -4.18
CA ASP A 74 3.59 -11.67 -2.84
C ASP A 74 4.30 -10.44 -2.24
N LEU A 75 3.84 -9.95 -1.08
CA LEU A 75 4.46 -8.84 -0.36
C LEU A 75 5.10 -9.30 0.96
N ASP A 76 5.05 -10.60 1.25
CA ASP A 76 5.61 -11.16 2.48
C ASP A 76 7.14 -11.17 2.43
N PHE A 77 7.75 -11.14 1.24
CA PHE A 77 9.20 -10.97 1.10
C PHE A 77 9.70 -9.63 1.67
N LEU A 78 8.88 -8.56 1.64
CA LEU A 78 9.24 -7.28 2.25
C LEU A 78 9.24 -7.33 3.77
N ALA A 79 8.47 -8.24 4.38
CA ALA A 79 8.51 -8.45 5.82
C ALA A 79 9.83 -9.07 6.29
N ALA A 80 10.58 -9.71 5.38
CA ALA A 80 11.91 -10.23 5.66
C ALA A 80 13.03 -9.19 5.46
N TRP A 81 12.71 -8.00 4.92
CA TRP A 81 13.69 -6.95 4.65
C TRP A 81 13.72 -5.94 5.80
N PRO A 82 14.88 -5.36 6.13
CA PRO A 82 14.95 -4.21 7.01
C PRO A 82 14.05 -3.08 6.49
N VAL A 83 13.34 -2.38 7.40
CA VAL A 83 12.39 -1.32 7.04
C VAL A 83 13.03 -0.27 6.12
N GLU A 84 14.29 0.10 6.35
CA GLU A 84 15.01 1.06 5.52
C GLU A 84 15.29 0.51 4.11
N GLU A 85 15.65 -0.78 3.97
CA GLU A 85 15.86 -1.41 2.67
C GLU A 85 14.56 -1.62 1.90
N ALA A 86 13.49 -2.03 2.59
CA ALA A 86 12.16 -2.09 2.01
C ALA A 86 11.73 -0.69 1.54
N LYS A 87 11.93 0.33 2.37
CA LYS A 87 11.63 1.73 2.02
C LYS A 87 12.47 2.23 0.85
N ASP A 88 13.78 1.97 0.81
CA ASP A 88 14.66 2.39 -0.28
C ASP A 88 14.29 1.70 -1.58
N TRP A 89 14.00 0.40 -1.53
CA TRP A 89 13.51 -0.35 -2.68
C TRP A 89 12.19 0.24 -3.18
N LEU A 90 11.25 0.52 -2.28
CA LEU A 90 9.97 1.18 -2.59
C LEU A 90 10.14 2.63 -3.09
N CYS A 91 11.18 3.34 -2.68
CA CYS A 91 11.53 4.67 -3.18
C CYS A 91 12.24 4.60 -4.54
N ALA A 92 12.92 3.50 -4.83
CA ALA A 92 13.60 3.22 -6.09
C ALA A 92 12.66 2.69 -7.18
N ILE A 93 11.50 2.11 -6.80
CA ILE A 93 10.38 1.90 -7.71
C ILE A 93 9.96 3.28 -8.22
N LYS A 94 10.42 3.60 -9.43
CA LYS A 94 10.05 4.84 -10.11
C LYS A 94 8.56 4.83 -10.43
N GLY A 95 7.83 5.68 -9.72
CA GLY A 95 6.70 6.44 -10.25
C GLY A 95 7.16 7.85 -10.54
#